data_AF-A0A956HVC7-F1
#
_entry.id   AF-A0A956HVC7-F1
#
_cell.length_a   1.000
_cell.length_b   1.000
_cell.length_c   1.000
_cell.angle_alpha   90.00
_cell.angle_beta   90.00
_cell.angle_gamma   90.00
#
_symmetry.space_group_name_H-M   'P 1'
#
loop_
_entity.id
_entity.type
_entity.pdbx_description
1 polymer ?
#
loop_
_entity_poly.entity_id
_entity_poly.type
_entity_poly.pdbx_seq_one_letter_code
_entity_poly.pdbx_strand_id
1 'polypeptide(L)'
;MHQGQFGGPIGPFVDPATQQHVSGKLWGTVTFTTQGDPGQATQWLQSAVMNAAKQVIEQKLSTNQVALQTLPGSLPYYSAEIIQACSQQAAQVGAQITQLELQAQLDMPAMPQPMGQMPPPPPTAAQAIGGAFAQEAKERLDPSNYEVKARFNIGGLKIDASSSEGINTDKLGQQLKDKAKSNLIWYGAGCVIVGIVLIGLAGLGWYIYSQASDSTSGTKAATGPAETVSWDGKSMYNCGGSKHVKIEGVTADISSGMAINAGGGCHVELVNVNITAPIALSAGANAVITVTGGSITGKQFAAKALGNAKITFSGTKVTGKTQALGAGAKITGP
;
A
#
# COMPACT_ATOMS: atom_id res chain seq x y z
N MET A 1 22.23 -11.93 -6.00
CA MET A 1 21.09 -11.90 -5.06
C MET A 1 21.53 -12.60 -3.79
N HIS A 2 21.27 -11.99 -2.64
CA HIS A 2 21.64 -12.51 -1.34
C HIS A 2 20.37 -12.72 -0.53
N GLN A 3 20.39 -13.71 0.36
CA GLN A 3 19.30 -13.98 1.29
C GLN A 3 19.83 -13.80 2.70
N GLY A 4 19.11 -13.00 3.49
CA GLY A 4 19.35 -12.81 4.92
C GLY A 4 18.19 -13.37 5.73
N GLN A 5 18.49 -13.94 6.89
CA GLN A 5 17.50 -14.22 7.91
C GLN A 5 17.55 -13.11 8.96
N PHE A 6 16.38 -12.71 9.46
CA PHE A 6 16.30 -11.75 10.56
C PHE A 6 15.31 -12.25 11.59
N GLY A 7 15.53 -11.83 12.83
CA GLY A 7 14.66 -12.13 13.94
C GLY A 7 14.95 -11.21 15.10
N GLY A 8 13.92 -10.86 15.85
CA GLY A 8 14.07 -10.04 17.05
C GLY A 8 12.76 -9.78 17.77
N PRO A 9 12.84 -9.21 18.97
CA PRO A 9 11.66 -8.71 19.66
C PRO A 9 11.02 -7.58 18.85
N ILE A 10 9.70 -7.52 18.88
CA ILE A 10 8.91 -6.44 18.29
C ILE A 10 7.89 -5.91 19.30
N GLY A 11 7.74 -4.59 19.35
CA GLY A 11 6.90 -3.88 20.33
C GLY A 11 7.71 -3.00 21.29
N PRO A 12 7.14 -2.62 22.45
CA PRO A 12 5.76 -2.90 22.84
C PRO A 12 4.76 -2.18 21.91
N PHE A 13 3.65 -2.85 21.60
CA PHE A 13 2.50 -2.26 20.92
C PHE A 13 1.40 -1.97 21.93
N VAL A 14 0.69 -0.85 21.76
CA VAL A 14 -0.47 -0.52 22.60
C VAL A 14 -1.73 -0.92 21.86
N ASP A 15 -2.52 -1.80 22.47
CA ASP A 15 -3.87 -2.08 21.99
C ASP A 15 -4.74 -0.83 22.20
N PRO A 16 -5.28 -0.19 21.14
CA PRO A 16 -6.12 0.98 21.31
C PRO A 16 -7.39 0.68 22.11
N ALA A 17 -7.92 -0.54 22.06
CA ALA A 17 -9.15 -0.93 22.74
C ALA A 17 -8.94 -1.22 24.23
N THR A 18 -7.86 -1.92 24.58
CA THR A 18 -7.61 -2.38 25.96
C THR A 18 -6.54 -1.59 26.70
N GLN A 19 -5.80 -0.72 26.00
CA GLN A 19 -4.60 -0.02 26.48
C GLN A 19 -3.50 -0.97 27.00
N GLN A 20 -3.57 -2.26 26.67
CA GLN A 20 -2.55 -3.22 27.07
C GLN A 20 -1.34 -3.13 26.17
N HIS A 21 -0.16 -3.24 26.79
CA HIS A 21 1.10 -3.38 26.07
C HIS A 21 1.32 -4.83 25.70
N VAL A 22 1.42 -5.12 24.41
CA VAL A 22 1.74 -6.45 23.89
C VAL A 22 3.10 -6.40 23.21
N SER A 23 3.95 -7.37 23.55
CA SER A 23 5.23 -7.57 22.89
C SER A 23 5.19 -8.90 22.13
N GLY A 24 6.10 -9.08 21.19
CA GLY A 24 6.24 -10.33 20.48
C GLY A 24 7.61 -10.51 19.87
N LYS A 25 7.73 -11.50 19.02
CA LYS A 25 8.89 -11.75 18.18
C LYS A 25 8.46 -11.69 16.73
N LEU A 26 9.27 -11.04 15.90
CA LEU A 26 9.13 -11.02 14.45
C LEU A 26 10.38 -11.71 13.87
N TRP A 27 10.20 -12.62 12.92
CA TRP A 27 11.29 -13.23 12.17
C TRP A 27 10.90 -13.42 10.71
N GLY A 28 11.89 -13.66 9.86
CA GLY A 28 11.64 -13.75 8.44
C GLY A 28 12.88 -13.94 7.60
N THR A 29 12.65 -13.97 6.29
CA THR A 29 13.72 -13.97 5.28
C THR A 29 13.59 -12.75 4.38
N VAL A 30 14.73 -12.17 4.02
CA VAL A 30 14.82 -11.04 3.10
C VAL A 30 15.73 -11.42 1.94
N THR A 31 15.24 -11.26 0.71
CA THR A 31 16.04 -11.40 -0.50
C THR A 31 16.37 -10.01 -1.01
N PHE A 32 17.65 -9.74 -1.22
CA PHE A 32 18.12 -8.42 -1.64
C PHE A 32 19.27 -8.49 -2.64
N THR A 33 19.52 -7.37 -3.31
CA THR A 33 20.75 -7.12 -4.09
C THR A 33 21.50 -5.96 -3.44
N THR A 34 22.83 -6.00 -3.45
CA THR A 34 23.67 -4.89 -2.98
C THR A 34 24.91 -4.77 -3.89
N GLN A 35 25.45 -3.57 -4.01
CA GLN A 35 26.72 -3.32 -4.68
C GLN A 35 27.92 -3.43 -3.71
N GLY A 36 27.68 -3.48 -2.40
CA GLY A 36 28.70 -3.55 -1.35
C GLY A 36 28.90 -4.95 -0.76
N ASP A 37 29.53 -5.02 0.42
CA ASP A 37 29.70 -6.26 1.17
C ASP A 37 28.33 -6.78 1.66
N PRO A 38 27.89 -7.98 1.23
CA PRO A 38 26.61 -8.55 1.64
C PRO A 38 26.52 -8.79 3.15
N GLY A 39 27.64 -8.99 3.86
CA GLY A 39 27.65 -9.17 5.31
C GLY A 39 27.19 -7.92 6.05
N GLN A 40 27.74 -6.75 5.69
CA GLN A 40 27.33 -5.47 6.26
C GLN A 40 25.90 -5.10 5.89
N ALA A 41 25.52 -5.32 4.63
CA ALA A 41 24.15 -5.07 4.17
C ALA A 41 23.13 -5.91 4.94
N THR A 42 23.44 -7.17 5.27
CA THR A 42 22.52 -8.06 6.02
C THR A 42 22.25 -7.54 7.43
N GLN A 43 23.30 -7.16 8.18
CA GLN A 43 23.15 -6.66 9.55
C GLN A 43 22.33 -5.36 9.58
N TRP A 44 22.62 -4.47 8.63
CA TRP A 44 21.90 -3.22 8.50
C TRP A 44 20.43 -3.46 8.12
N LEU A 45 20.17 -4.32 7.13
CA LEU A 45 18.83 -4.66 6.64
C LEU A 45 17.98 -5.28 7.76
N GLN A 46 18.56 -6.12 8.62
CA GLN A 46 17.86 -6.67 9.77
C GLN A 46 17.28 -5.56 10.67
N SER A 47 18.09 -4.56 11.03
CA SER A 47 17.62 -3.45 11.86
C SER A 47 16.56 -2.59 11.15
N ALA A 48 16.75 -2.32 9.85
CA ALA A 48 15.86 -1.52 9.04
C ALA A 48 14.49 -2.19 8.84
N VAL A 49 14.47 -3.49 8.53
CA VAL A 49 13.24 -4.28 8.36
C VAL A 49 12.46 -4.34 9.67
N MET A 50 13.13 -4.57 10.80
CA MET A 50 12.47 -4.61 12.11
C MET A 50 11.83 -3.25 12.47
N ASN A 51 12.54 -2.15 12.22
CA ASN A 51 12.02 -0.80 12.48
C ASN A 51 10.85 -0.44 11.55
N ALA A 52 10.97 -0.76 10.25
CA ALA A 52 9.91 -0.54 9.27
C ALA A 52 8.66 -1.36 9.60
N ALA A 53 8.83 -2.64 9.95
CA ALA A 53 7.74 -3.50 10.36
C ALA A 53 7.04 -2.95 11.61
N LYS A 54 7.79 -2.50 12.62
CA LYS A 54 7.23 -1.87 13.82
C LYS A 54 6.38 -0.65 13.48
N GLN A 55 6.88 0.27 12.65
CA GLN A 55 6.16 1.48 12.26
C GLN A 55 4.86 1.17 11.50
N VAL A 56 4.91 0.25 10.54
CA VAL A 56 3.72 -0.15 9.78
C VAL A 56 2.70 -0.79 10.71
N ILE A 57 3.11 -1.71 11.58
CA ILE A 57 2.21 -2.37 12.52
C ILE A 57 1.58 -1.37 13.50
N GLU A 58 2.36 -0.46 14.08
CA GLU A 58 1.85 0.62 14.96
C GLU A 58 0.84 1.52 14.24
N GLN A 59 1.11 1.88 12.98
CA GLN A 59 0.18 2.65 12.17
C GLN A 59 -1.13 1.88 11.89
N LYS A 60 -1.06 0.59 11.57
CA LYS A 60 -2.26 -0.24 11.33
C LYS A 60 -3.08 -0.45 12.61
N LEU A 61 -2.41 -0.68 13.74
CA LEU A 61 -3.07 -0.83 15.04
C LEU A 61 -3.76 0.48 15.45
N SER A 62 -3.06 1.62 15.39
CA SER A 62 -3.64 2.92 15.78
C SER A 62 -4.81 3.37 14.91
N THR A 63 -4.89 2.88 13.67
CA THR A 63 -5.99 3.14 12.74
C THR A 63 -7.09 2.07 12.78
N ASN A 64 -7.03 1.11 13.72
CA ASN A 64 -7.94 -0.02 13.84
C ASN A 64 -8.08 -0.85 12.54
N GLN A 65 -7.04 -0.88 11.71
CA GLN A 65 -7.01 -1.68 10.48
C GLN A 65 -6.65 -3.14 10.75
N VAL A 66 -5.98 -3.42 11.86
CA VAL A 66 -5.62 -4.76 12.31
C VAL A 66 -5.87 -4.87 13.82
N ALA A 67 -6.28 -6.04 14.28
CA ALA A 67 -6.32 -6.36 15.70
C ALA A 67 -5.05 -7.12 16.08
N LEU A 68 -4.57 -6.96 17.32
CA LEU A 68 -3.37 -7.67 17.78
C LEU A 68 -3.48 -9.19 17.56
N GLN A 69 -4.64 -9.78 17.84
CA GLN A 69 -4.86 -11.22 17.69
C GLN A 69 -4.75 -11.71 16.23
N THR A 70 -5.02 -10.85 15.25
CA THR A 70 -4.94 -11.18 13.83
C THR A 70 -3.61 -10.80 13.20
N LEU A 71 -2.70 -10.17 13.98
CA LEU A 71 -1.44 -9.66 13.48
C LEU A 71 -0.61 -10.73 12.74
N PRO A 72 -0.39 -11.94 13.28
CA PRO A 72 0.42 -12.96 12.59
C PRO A 72 -0.13 -13.32 11.21
N GLY A 73 -1.46 -13.43 11.06
CA GLY A 73 -2.10 -13.75 9.79
C GLY A 73 -2.14 -12.56 8.80
N SER A 74 -2.05 -11.33 9.31
CA SER A 74 -2.12 -10.12 8.50
C SER A 74 -0.78 -9.66 7.90
N LEU A 75 0.35 -10.10 8.47
CA LEU A 75 1.69 -9.64 8.09
C LEU A 75 2.03 -9.81 6.60
N PRO A 76 1.67 -10.92 5.92
CA PRO A 76 1.93 -11.07 4.49
C PRO A 76 1.33 -9.95 3.64
N TYR A 77 0.18 -9.39 4.05
CA TYR A 77 -0.50 -8.31 3.33
C TYR A 77 0.20 -6.95 3.50
N TYR A 78 1.02 -6.79 4.54
CA TYR A 78 1.77 -5.55 4.80
C TYR A 78 3.21 -5.61 4.31
N SER A 79 3.66 -6.75 3.75
CA SER A 79 5.03 -6.92 3.24
C SER A 79 5.43 -5.83 2.24
N ALA A 80 4.54 -5.43 1.33
CA ALA A 80 4.80 -4.37 0.36
C ALA A 80 5.00 -2.99 1.02
N GLU A 81 4.18 -2.65 2.01
CA GLU A 81 4.30 -1.39 2.77
C GLU A 81 5.61 -1.38 3.59
N ILE A 82 5.98 -2.54 4.17
CA ILE A 82 7.23 -2.70 4.93
C ILE A 82 8.45 -2.60 4.01
N ILE A 83 8.42 -3.23 2.82
CA ILE A 83 9.46 -3.09 1.81
C ILE A 83 9.59 -1.62 1.40
N GLN A 84 8.47 -0.92 1.18
CA GLN A 84 8.46 0.48 0.81
C GLN A 84 9.10 1.36 1.90
N ALA A 85 8.70 1.17 3.17
CA ALA A 85 9.30 1.88 4.31
C ALA A 85 10.80 1.57 4.47
N CYS A 86 11.19 0.30 4.27
CA CYS A 86 12.58 -0.13 4.38
C CYS A 86 13.44 0.39 3.21
N SER A 87 12.89 0.48 1.99
CA SER A 87 13.61 0.93 0.80
C SER A 87 14.21 2.32 0.92
N GLN A 88 13.54 3.23 1.65
CA GLN A 88 14.03 4.58 1.90
C GLN A 88 15.34 4.57 2.71
N GLN A 89 15.44 3.63 3.64
CA GLN A 89 16.63 3.44 4.45
C GLN A 89 17.69 2.64 3.66
N ALA A 90 17.27 1.61 2.91
CA ALA A 90 18.19 0.69 2.21
C ALA A 90 19.01 1.35 1.11
N ALA A 91 18.50 2.45 0.54
CA ALA A 91 19.24 3.30 -0.38
C ALA A 91 20.56 3.82 0.21
N GLN A 92 20.66 4.02 1.53
CA GLN A 92 21.88 4.53 2.18
C GLN A 92 23.05 3.53 2.14
N VAL A 93 22.76 2.23 2.02
CA VAL A 93 23.75 1.15 1.95
C VAL A 93 23.82 0.51 0.57
N GLY A 94 23.18 1.13 -0.44
CA GLY A 94 23.13 0.61 -1.80
C GLY A 94 22.49 -0.78 -1.91
N ALA A 95 21.53 -1.09 -1.03
CA ALA A 95 20.80 -2.36 -1.05
C ALA A 95 19.37 -2.16 -1.57
N GLN A 96 18.88 -3.14 -2.33
CA GLN A 96 17.52 -3.18 -2.84
C GLN A 96 16.85 -4.50 -2.41
N ILE A 97 15.75 -4.40 -1.68
CA ILE A 97 14.95 -5.56 -1.25
C ILE A 97 14.04 -5.98 -2.40
N THR A 98 14.08 -7.26 -2.74
CA THR A 98 13.28 -7.87 -3.81
C THR A 98 12.11 -8.67 -3.26
N GLN A 99 12.31 -9.36 -2.14
CA GLN A 99 11.30 -10.21 -1.49
C GLN A 99 11.47 -10.15 0.02
N LEU A 100 10.34 -10.16 0.74
CA LEU A 100 10.30 -10.13 2.19
C LEU A 100 9.21 -11.10 2.67
N GLU A 101 9.61 -12.06 3.49
CA GLU A 101 8.70 -13.00 4.15
C GLU A 101 8.76 -12.77 5.65
N LEU A 102 7.61 -12.56 6.28
CA LEU A 102 7.50 -12.19 7.69
C LEU A 102 6.57 -13.15 8.42
N GLN A 103 6.98 -13.52 9.63
CA GLN A 103 6.19 -14.27 10.60
C GLN A 103 6.33 -13.59 11.97
N ALA A 104 5.23 -13.53 12.72
CA ALA A 104 5.26 -13.02 14.09
C ALA A 104 4.60 -13.96 15.07
N GLN A 105 5.08 -13.91 16.30
CA GLN A 105 4.46 -14.51 17.47
C GLN A 105 4.29 -13.42 18.52
N LEU A 106 3.06 -13.20 18.96
CA LEU A 106 2.79 -12.28 20.06
C LEU A 106 2.81 -13.02 21.38
N ASP A 107 3.49 -12.45 22.36
CA ASP A 107 3.43 -12.88 23.75
C ASP A 107 2.16 -12.27 24.36
N MET A 108 1.04 -12.96 24.19
CA MET A 108 -0.21 -12.56 24.83
C MET A 108 -0.11 -12.88 26.33
N PRO A 109 -0.40 -11.91 27.22
CA PRO A 109 -0.47 -12.20 28.65
C PRO A 109 -1.49 -13.32 28.87
N ALA A 110 -1.13 -14.32 29.67
CA ALA A 110 -2.02 -15.42 29.97
C ALA A 110 -3.35 -14.84 30.49
N MET A 111 -4.44 -15.10 29.76
CA MET A 111 -5.76 -14.67 30.23
C MET A 111 -5.98 -15.28 31.61
N PRO A 112 -6.37 -14.50 32.62
CA PRO A 112 -6.67 -15.04 33.94
C PRO A 112 -7.66 -16.18 33.78
N GLN A 113 -7.24 -17.39 34.14
CA GLN A 113 -8.08 -18.58 34.11
C GLN A 113 -9.34 -18.25 34.93
N PRO A 114 -10.55 -18.43 34.39
CA PRO A 114 -11.77 -18.17 35.15
C PRO A 114 -11.73 -19.06 36.39
N MET A 115 -11.59 -18.44 37.57
CA MET A 115 -11.58 -19.16 38.84
C MET A 115 -12.92 -19.87 39.00
N GLY A 116 -12.88 -21.20 38.97
CA GLY A 116 -13.97 -22.09 39.40
C GLY A 116 -15.31 -21.85 38.69
N GLN A 117 -15.49 -22.40 37.50
CA GLN A 117 -16.83 -22.57 36.94
C GLN A 117 -17.64 -23.50 37.86
N MET A 118 -18.64 -22.95 38.56
CA MET A 118 -19.83 -23.72 38.91
C MET A 118 -20.41 -24.36 37.63
N PRO A 119 -20.98 -25.56 37.71
CA PRO A 119 -21.54 -26.24 36.54
C PRO A 119 -22.51 -25.31 35.81
N PRO A 120 -22.41 -25.18 34.48
CA PRO A 120 -23.19 -24.22 33.73
C PRO A 120 -24.69 -24.53 33.84
N PRO A 121 -25.56 -23.54 34.08
CA PRO A 121 -26.99 -23.73 33.93
C PRO A 121 -27.32 -24.14 32.48
N PRO A 122 -28.38 -24.92 32.26
CA PRO A 122 -28.76 -25.37 30.92
C PRO A 122 -28.92 -24.17 29.97
N PRO A 123 -28.45 -24.28 28.72
CA PRO A 123 -28.42 -23.16 27.79
C PRO A 123 -29.84 -22.66 27.53
N THR A 124 -30.02 -21.34 27.67
CA THR A 124 -31.25 -20.68 27.22
C THR A 124 -31.26 -20.61 25.69
N ALA A 125 -32.45 -20.65 25.08
CA ALA A 125 -32.61 -20.68 23.63
C ALA A 125 -31.88 -19.53 22.88
N ALA A 126 -31.64 -18.40 23.54
CA ALA A 126 -30.85 -17.29 22.98
C ALA A 126 -29.36 -17.63 22.77
N GLN A 127 -28.78 -18.49 23.62
CA GLN A 127 -27.37 -18.90 23.51
C GLN A 127 -27.15 -19.98 22.44
N ALA A 128 -28.17 -20.78 22.13
CA ALA A 128 -28.12 -21.75 21.03
C ALA A 128 -28.08 -21.05 19.65
N ILE A 129 -28.74 -19.89 19.51
CA ILE A 129 -28.77 -19.13 18.25
C ILE A 129 -27.42 -18.43 17.98
N GLY A 130 -26.75 -17.92 19.03
CA GLY A 130 -25.42 -17.30 18.90
C GLY A 130 -24.32 -18.30 18.49
N GLY A 131 -24.42 -19.55 18.94
CA GLY A 131 -23.49 -20.63 18.55
C GLY A 131 -23.60 -21.04 17.08
N ALA A 132 -24.82 -21.05 16.53
CA ALA A 132 -25.07 -21.38 15.13
C ALA A 132 -24.44 -20.36 14.17
N PHE A 133 -24.57 -19.05 14.46
CA PHE A 133 -23.93 -18.01 13.64
C PHE A 133 -22.40 -18.02 13.71
N ALA A 134 -21.82 -18.37 14.86
CA ALA A 134 -20.37 -18.49 15.02
C ALA A 134 -19.79 -19.70 14.27
N GLN A 135 -20.54 -20.80 14.16
CA GLN A 135 -20.15 -21.95 13.33
C GLN A 135 -20.31 -21.66 11.84
N GLU A 136 -21.39 -21.00 11.42
CA GLU A 136 -21.61 -20.67 10.01
C GLU A 136 -20.62 -19.61 9.47
N ALA A 137 -20.19 -18.66 10.32
CA ALA A 137 -19.10 -17.74 9.99
C ALA A 137 -17.74 -18.45 9.86
N LYS A 138 -17.50 -19.51 10.65
CA LYS A 138 -16.27 -20.31 10.58
C LYS A 138 -16.19 -21.17 9.32
N GLU A 139 -17.33 -21.69 8.85
CA GLU A 139 -17.39 -22.45 7.59
C GLU A 139 -17.27 -21.56 6.34
N ARG A 140 -17.67 -20.30 6.40
CA ARG A 140 -17.50 -19.34 5.27
C ARG A 140 -16.13 -18.68 5.19
N LEU A 141 -15.30 -18.76 6.23
CA LEU A 141 -13.98 -18.15 6.30
C LEU A 141 -12.82 -19.15 6.22
N ASP A 142 -13.11 -20.43 5.92
CA ASP A 142 -12.07 -21.43 5.70
C ASP A 142 -11.31 -21.16 4.39
N PRO A 143 -10.02 -20.73 4.44
CA PRO A 143 -9.25 -20.33 3.26
C PRO A 143 -8.91 -21.51 2.33
N SER A 144 -9.17 -22.74 2.77
CA SER A 144 -8.88 -23.96 1.99
C SER A 144 -9.77 -24.13 0.75
N ASN A 145 -10.83 -23.34 0.58
CA ASN A 145 -11.81 -23.49 -0.51
C ASN A 145 -11.72 -22.48 -1.66
N TYR A 146 -10.76 -21.55 -1.64
CA TYR A 146 -10.58 -20.57 -2.72
C TYR A 146 -9.18 -20.66 -3.33
N GLU A 147 -9.00 -21.61 -4.26
CA GLU A 147 -7.79 -21.71 -5.07
C GLU A 147 -7.93 -20.76 -6.29
N VAL A 148 -7.34 -19.56 -6.19
CA VAL A 148 -7.35 -18.60 -7.30
C VAL A 148 -6.17 -18.90 -8.22
N LYS A 149 -6.47 -19.55 -9.35
CA LYS A 149 -5.52 -19.82 -10.43
C LYS A 149 -5.62 -18.72 -11.49
N ALA A 150 -4.60 -17.89 -11.61
CA ALA A 150 -4.50 -16.91 -12.68
C ALA A 150 -3.54 -17.43 -13.76
N ARG A 151 -4.01 -17.50 -15.01
CA ARG A 151 -3.23 -17.96 -16.16
C ARG A 151 -3.06 -16.81 -17.15
N PHE A 152 -1.83 -16.32 -17.29
CA PHE A 152 -1.47 -15.25 -18.21
C PHE A 152 -0.70 -15.82 -19.40
N ASN A 153 -0.94 -15.28 -20.60
CA ASN A 153 -0.24 -15.72 -21.81
C ASN A 153 0.42 -14.50 -22.47
N ILE A 154 1.75 -14.44 -22.42
CA ILE A 154 2.53 -13.31 -22.94
C ILE A 154 3.55 -13.87 -23.93
N GLY A 155 3.45 -13.49 -25.21
CA GLY A 155 4.40 -13.94 -26.24
C GLY A 155 4.45 -15.46 -26.45
N GLY A 156 3.35 -16.18 -26.18
CA GLY A 156 3.29 -17.64 -26.26
C GLY A 156 3.88 -18.39 -25.07
N LEU A 157 4.24 -17.69 -24.00
CA LEU A 157 4.60 -18.28 -22.70
C LEU A 157 3.38 -18.22 -21.77
N LYS A 158 2.98 -19.39 -21.27
CA LYS A 158 1.88 -19.53 -20.31
C LYS A 158 2.45 -19.48 -18.90
N ILE A 159 2.06 -18.45 -18.14
CA ILE A 159 2.45 -18.27 -16.75
C ILE A 159 1.24 -18.58 -15.89
N ASP A 160 1.33 -19.66 -15.12
CA ASP A 160 0.35 -20.05 -14.11
C ASP A 160 0.82 -19.51 -12.76
N ALA A 161 -0.01 -18.66 -12.13
CA ALA A 161 0.18 -18.17 -10.78
C ALA A 161 -0.93 -18.75 -9.89
N SER A 162 -0.53 -19.49 -8.86
CA SER A 162 -1.42 -20.00 -7.82
C SER A 162 -1.03 -19.42 -6.46
N SER A 163 -2.04 -19.12 -5.63
CA SER A 163 -1.82 -18.62 -4.26
C SER A 163 -1.19 -19.67 -3.33
N SER A 164 -1.30 -20.96 -3.66
CA SER A 164 -0.79 -22.08 -2.84
C SER A 164 0.59 -22.59 -3.29
N GLU A 165 0.91 -22.48 -4.58
CA GLU A 165 2.11 -23.07 -5.18
C GLU A 165 3.12 -22.01 -5.68
N GLY A 166 2.79 -20.73 -5.57
CA GLY A 166 3.60 -19.64 -6.13
C GLY A 166 3.62 -19.65 -7.67
N ILE A 167 4.58 -18.92 -8.24
CA ILE A 167 4.83 -18.94 -9.69
C ILE A 167 5.60 -20.22 -9.99
N ASN A 168 5.03 -21.12 -10.81
CA ASN A 168 5.63 -22.41 -11.11
C ASN A 168 6.86 -22.24 -12.04
N THR A 169 8.03 -22.00 -11.43
CA THR A 169 9.29 -21.75 -12.13
C THR A 169 9.83 -22.97 -12.88
N ASP A 170 9.42 -24.18 -12.49
CA ASP A 170 9.89 -25.42 -13.13
C ASP A 170 9.29 -25.61 -14.52
N LYS A 171 7.99 -25.31 -14.69
CA LYS A 171 7.35 -25.30 -16.01
C LYS A 171 7.85 -24.16 -16.89
N LEU A 172 8.15 -23.01 -16.29
CA LEU A 172 8.73 -21.86 -17.00
C LEU A 172 10.16 -22.22 -17.48
N GLY A 173 10.94 -22.88 -16.63
CA GLY A 173 12.27 -23.38 -16.93
C GLY A 173 12.26 -24.43 -18.03
N GLN A 174 11.32 -25.38 -18.02
CA GLN A 174 11.18 -26.37 -19.09
C GLN A 174 10.73 -25.75 -20.42
N GLN A 175 9.78 -24.80 -20.41
CA GLN A 175 9.37 -24.08 -21.65
C GLN A 175 10.51 -23.21 -22.21
N LEU A 176 11.32 -22.60 -21.35
CA LEU A 176 12.54 -21.89 -21.75
C LEU A 176 13.61 -22.85 -22.27
N LYS A 177 13.78 -24.02 -21.65
CA LYS A 177 14.78 -25.04 -22.03
C LYS A 177 14.43 -25.72 -23.36
N ASP A 178 13.15 -25.95 -23.64
CA ASP A 178 12.67 -26.48 -24.91
C ASP A 178 12.72 -25.44 -26.04
N LYS A 179 12.55 -24.15 -25.74
CA LYS A 179 12.85 -23.07 -26.71
C LYS A 179 14.34 -22.74 -26.84
N ALA A 180 15.20 -23.17 -25.91
CA ALA A 180 16.64 -22.89 -25.90
C ALA A 180 17.49 -23.85 -26.75
N LYS A 181 16.93 -24.90 -27.35
CA LYS A 181 17.68 -25.82 -28.23
C LYS A 181 17.93 -25.28 -29.66
N SER A 182 17.55 -24.04 -29.95
CA SER A 182 17.82 -23.39 -31.25
C SER A 182 18.91 -22.31 -31.09
N ASN A 183 20.17 -22.72 -31.23
CA ASN A 183 21.39 -22.02 -30.77
C ASN A 183 21.79 -20.73 -31.52
N LEU A 184 20.95 -20.13 -32.37
CA LEU A 184 21.33 -18.93 -33.14
C LEU A 184 20.53 -17.66 -32.83
N ILE A 185 19.40 -17.76 -32.13
CA ILE A 185 18.49 -16.61 -31.87
C ILE A 185 18.70 -16.00 -30.45
N TRP A 186 19.41 -16.72 -29.57
CA TRP A 186 19.49 -16.38 -28.15
C TRP A 186 20.37 -15.15 -27.84
N TYR A 187 21.41 -14.88 -28.63
CA TYR A 187 22.22 -13.65 -28.46
C TYR A 187 21.43 -12.37 -28.79
N GLY A 188 20.52 -12.43 -29.79
CA GLY A 188 19.67 -11.32 -30.15
C GLY A 188 18.59 -11.03 -29.10
N ALA A 189 17.91 -12.07 -28.61
CA ALA A 189 16.88 -11.92 -27.57
C ALA A 189 17.46 -11.54 -26.20
N GLY A 190 18.64 -12.07 -25.85
CA GLY A 190 19.33 -11.76 -24.59
C GLY A 190 19.70 -10.28 -24.47
N CYS A 191 20.23 -9.67 -25.54
CA CYS A 191 20.58 -8.25 -25.54
C CYS A 191 19.34 -7.34 -25.46
N VAL A 192 18.23 -7.73 -26.09
CA VAL A 192 16.98 -6.96 -26.05
C VAL A 192 16.36 -6.99 -24.64
N ILE A 193 16.38 -8.14 -23.96
CA ILE A 193 15.85 -8.25 -22.60
C ILE A 193 16.69 -7.43 -21.61
N VAL A 194 18.03 -7.49 -21.70
CA VAL A 194 18.91 -6.67 -20.86
C VAL A 194 18.71 -5.18 -21.12
N GLY A 195 18.52 -4.79 -22.39
CA GLY A 195 18.19 -3.41 -22.76
C GLY A 195 16.87 -2.93 -22.15
N ILE A 196 15.81 -3.74 -22.20
CA ILE A 196 14.50 -3.40 -21.63
C ILE A 196 14.58 -3.27 -20.10
N VAL A 197 15.31 -4.16 -19.42
CA VAL A 197 15.50 -4.09 -17.96
C VAL A 197 16.29 -2.83 -17.57
N LEU A 198 17.35 -2.48 -18.30
CA LEU A 198 18.12 -1.26 -18.04
C LEU A 198 17.30 0.01 -18.28
N ILE A 199 16.51 0.06 -19.35
CA ILE A 199 15.59 1.19 -19.62
C ILE A 199 14.50 1.27 -18.54
N GLY A 200 13.96 0.13 -18.11
CA GLY A 200 12.97 0.06 -17.03
C GLY A 200 13.53 0.56 -15.69
N LEU A 201 14.74 0.14 -15.32
CA LEU A 201 15.40 0.57 -14.07
C LEU A 201 15.82 2.05 -14.13
N ALA A 202 16.31 2.53 -15.26
CA ALA A 202 16.62 3.95 -15.45
C ALA A 202 15.36 4.82 -15.40
N GLY A 203 14.25 4.37 -16.01
CA GLY A 203 12.95 5.04 -15.93
C GLY A 203 12.38 5.06 -14.52
N LEU A 204 12.49 3.94 -13.78
CA LEU A 204 12.06 3.86 -12.39
C LEU A 204 12.92 4.74 -11.47
N GLY A 205 14.24 4.74 -11.67
CA GLY A 205 15.17 5.61 -10.96
C GLY A 205 14.90 7.10 -11.22
N TRP A 206 14.63 7.48 -12.46
CA TRP A 206 14.23 8.84 -12.82
C TRP A 206 12.88 9.23 -12.19
N TYR A 207 11.91 8.32 -12.18
CA TYR A 207 10.59 8.55 -11.58
C TYR A 207 10.65 8.75 -10.06
N ILE A 208 11.49 7.97 -9.37
CA ILE A 208 11.70 8.12 -7.93
C ILE A 208 12.51 9.39 -7.65
N TYR A 209 13.55 9.67 -8.44
CA TYR A 209 14.37 10.87 -8.32
C TYR A 209 13.57 12.15 -8.57
N SER A 210 12.66 12.17 -9.54
CA SER A 210 11.82 13.34 -9.79
C SER A 210 10.84 13.61 -8.63
N GLN A 211 10.27 12.57 -8.00
CA GLN A 211 9.44 12.76 -6.80
C GLN A 211 10.26 13.20 -5.57
N ALA A 212 11.49 12.71 -5.42
CA ALA A 212 12.34 13.02 -4.27
C ALA A 212 12.97 14.43 -4.36
N SER A 213 13.45 14.83 -5.53
CA SER A 213 14.10 16.14 -5.73
C SER A 213 13.13 17.33 -5.61
N ASP A 214 11.85 17.13 -5.92
CA ASP A 214 10.80 18.14 -5.69
C ASP A 214 10.40 18.28 -4.20
N SER A 215 10.84 17.36 -3.33
CA SER A 215 10.42 17.30 -1.92
C SER A 215 11.42 17.89 -0.92
N THR A 216 12.64 18.28 -1.33
CA THR A 216 13.71 18.76 -0.42
C THR A 216 13.82 20.28 -0.34
N SER A 217 13.06 21.03 -1.14
CA SER A 217 12.97 22.48 -0.98
C SER A 217 11.81 22.81 -0.05
N GLY A 218 12.10 23.50 1.07
CA GLY A 218 11.08 23.95 2.02
C GLY A 218 9.87 24.54 1.30
N THR A 219 8.68 24.13 1.75
CA THR A 219 7.35 24.45 1.21
C THR A 219 7.10 25.95 1.16
N LYS A 220 7.66 26.63 0.16
CA LYS A 220 7.11 27.88 -0.33
C LYS A 220 5.82 27.51 -1.06
N ALA A 221 4.69 27.91 -0.48
CA ALA A 221 3.41 27.85 -1.15
C ALA A 221 3.55 28.45 -2.56
N ALA A 222 2.90 27.84 -3.55
CA ALA A 222 2.94 28.33 -4.91
C ALA A 222 2.32 29.73 -4.96
N THR A 223 3.15 30.78 -5.01
CA THR A 223 2.72 32.18 -5.07
C THR A 223 2.56 32.70 -6.51
N GLY A 224 2.67 31.82 -7.51
CA GLY A 224 2.48 32.15 -8.92
C GLY A 224 1.03 32.01 -9.39
N PRO A 225 0.65 32.65 -10.51
CA PRO A 225 -0.63 32.40 -11.16
C PRO A 225 -0.77 30.92 -11.53
N ALA A 226 -1.98 30.38 -11.43
CA ALA A 226 -2.24 28.99 -11.77
C ALA A 226 -1.98 28.72 -13.25
N GLU A 227 -1.18 27.71 -13.56
CA GLU A 227 -0.98 27.22 -14.91
C GLU A 227 -2.22 26.43 -15.35
N THR A 228 -2.91 26.89 -16.39
CA THR A 228 -4.04 26.14 -16.95
C THR A 228 -3.52 24.89 -17.65
N VAL A 229 -3.94 23.72 -17.18
CA VAL A 229 -3.58 22.43 -17.79
C VAL A 229 -4.80 21.78 -18.43
N SER A 230 -4.59 21.09 -19.54
CA SER A 230 -5.61 20.26 -20.17
C SER A 230 -5.56 18.85 -19.57
N TRP A 231 -6.64 18.44 -18.91
CA TRP A 231 -6.84 17.07 -18.41
C TRP A 231 -8.11 16.48 -19.04
N ASP A 232 -8.02 15.24 -19.52
CA ASP A 232 -9.08 14.61 -20.31
C ASP A 232 -10.14 13.87 -19.48
N GLY A 233 -9.95 13.74 -18.17
CA GLY A 233 -10.87 13.05 -17.27
C GLY A 233 -10.90 11.52 -17.41
N LYS A 234 -10.01 10.91 -18.21
CA LYS A 234 -10.00 9.46 -18.45
C LYS A 234 -9.11 8.68 -17.49
N SER A 235 -8.13 9.35 -16.90
CA SER A 235 -7.16 8.77 -15.98
C SER A 235 -6.89 9.70 -14.80
N MET A 236 -6.28 9.16 -13.74
CA MET A 236 -5.92 9.94 -12.55
C MET A 236 -5.01 11.12 -12.92
N TYR A 237 -5.38 12.32 -12.50
CA TYR A 237 -4.50 13.49 -12.52
C TYR A 237 -3.66 13.54 -11.25
N ASN A 238 -2.33 13.59 -11.39
CA ASN A 238 -1.40 13.66 -10.26
C ASN A 238 -0.70 15.02 -10.23
N CYS A 239 -0.87 15.76 -9.14
CA CYS A 239 -0.15 17.00 -8.89
C CYS A 239 0.79 16.86 -7.68
N GLY A 240 2.09 17.01 -7.92
CA GLY A 240 3.12 17.00 -6.88
C GLY A 240 3.94 18.30 -6.86
N GLY A 241 4.88 18.37 -5.92
CA GLY A 241 5.79 19.52 -5.75
C GLY A 241 5.06 20.77 -5.23
N SER A 242 5.51 21.95 -5.65
CA SER A 242 4.93 23.26 -5.28
C SER A 242 4.32 23.97 -6.50
N LYS A 243 3.55 23.22 -7.31
CA LYS A 243 2.90 23.74 -8.53
C LYS A 243 1.56 24.39 -8.22
N HIS A 244 1.15 25.35 -9.05
CA HIS A 244 -0.21 25.89 -9.04
C HIS A 244 -0.86 25.59 -10.37
N VAL A 245 -1.93 24.80 -10.38
CA VAL A 245 -2.56 24.26 -11.57
C VAL A 245 -4.04 24.60 -11.58
N LYS A 246 -4.56 24.99 -12.74
CA LYS A 246 -5.99 25.19 -12.98
C LYS A 246 -6.52 24.20 -14.02
N ILE A 247 -7.63 23.54 -13.71
CA ILE A 247 -8.38 22.62 -14.60
C ILE A 247 -9.81 23.15 -14.69
N GLU A 248 -10.31 23.33 -15.91
CA GLU A 248 -11.62 23.96 -16.14
C GLU A 248 -12.48 23.16 -17.11
N GLY A 249 -13.78 23.00 -16.78
CA GLY A 249 -14.79 22.43 -17.68
C GLY A 249 -14.67 20.93 -17.97
N VAL A 250 -13.87 20.19 -17.20
CA VAL A 250 -13.63 18.76 -17.43
C VAL A 250 -14.75 17.92 -16.84
N THR A 251 -15.24 16.95 -17.62
CA THR A 251 -16.10 15.86 -17.15
C THR A 251 -15.29 14.56 -17.12
N ALA A 252 -15.16 13.97 -15.93
CA ALA A 252 -14.38 12.77 -15.69
C ALA A 252 -15.26 11.67 -15.07
N ASP A 253 -15.21 10.47 -15.64
CA ASP A 253 -15.86 9.27 -15.10
C ASP A 253 -14.82 8.14 -15.03
N ILE A 254 -14.30 7.92 -13.84
CA ILE A 254 -13.20 6.98 -13.57
C ILE A 254 -13.75 5.81 -12.77
N SER A 255 -13.72 4.61 -13.36
CA SER A 255 -14.34 3.43 -12.77
C SER A 255 -13.55 2.83 -11.59
N SER A 256 -12.24 3.04 -11.54
CA SER A 256 -11.33 2.53 -10.51
C SER A 256 -10.28 3.57 -10.09
N GLY A 257 -9.92 3.57 -8.80
CA GLY A 257 -8.87 4.44 -8.26
C GLY A 257 -9.31 5.87 -7.91
N MET A 258 -8.35 6.80 -8.00
CA MET A 258 -8.51 8.21 -7.66
C MET A 258 -8.64 9.06 -8.92
N ALA A 259 -9.46 10.12 -8.90
CA ALA A 259 -9.53 11.07 -10.02
C ALA A 259 -8.45 12.16 -9.91
N ILE A 260 -8.43 12.91 -8.80
CA ILE A 260 -7.40 13.92 -8.53
C ILE A 260 -6.58 13.48 -7.32
N ASN A 261 -5.26 13.37 -7.49
CA ASN A 261 -4.31 13.14 -6.41
C ASN A 261 -3.34 14.32 -6.31
N ALA A 262 -3.44 15.11 -5.24
CA ALA A 262 -2.57 16.25 -4.97
C ALA A 262 -1.68 15.97 -3.74
N GLY A 263 -0.38 16.18 -3.87
CA GLY A 263 0.60 16.00 -2.80
C GLY A 263 1.60 17.15 -2.71
N GLY A 264 2.53 17.06 -1.75
CA GLY A 264 3.54 18.09 -1.51
C GLY A 264 2.92 19.41 -1.08
N GLY A 265 3.18 20.48 -1.82
CA GLY A 265 2.57 21.80 -1.68
C GLY A 265 1.79 22.22 -2.94
N CYS A 266 1.29 21.26 -3.73
CA CYS A 266 0.56 21.58 -4.95
C CYS A 266 -0.78 22.26 -4.63
N HIS A 267 -1.09 23.31 -5.40
CA HIS A 267 -2.37 24.01 -5.41
C HIS A 267 -3.12 23.64 -6.70
N VAL A 268 -4.31 23.04 -6.57
CA VAL A 268 -5.17 22.65 -7.70
C VAL A 268 -6.47 23.44 -7.65
N GLU A 269 -6.73 24.23 -8.68
CA GLU A 269 -8.00 24.92 -8.90
C GLU A 269 -8.83 24.14 -9.91
N LEU A 270 -9.98 23.63 -9.47
CA LEU A 270 -10.95 22.91 -10.29
C LEU A 270 -12.15 23.83 -10.53
N VAL A 271 -12.39 24.25 -11.77
CA VAL A 271 -13.46 25.19 -12.12
C VAL A 271 -14.49 24.50 -13.02
N ASN A 272 -15.75 24.45 -12.58
CA ASN A 272 -16.88 23.86 -13.30
C ASN A 272 -16.61 22.41 -13.77
N VAL A 273 -15.99 21.59 -12.91
CA VAL A 273 -15.67 20.19 -13.22
C VAL A 273 -16.77 19.23 -12.76
N ASN A 274 -16.98 18.14 -13.49
CA ASN A 274 -17.89 17.06 -13.11
C ASN A 274 -17.11 15.75 -12.97
N ILE A 275 -16.83 15.31 -11.74
CA ILE A 275 -15.97 14.16 -11.47
C ILE A 275 -16.79 13.04 -10.81
N THR A 276 -16.72 11.83 -11.35
CA THR A 276 -17.22 10.60 -10.73
C THR A 276 -16.09 9.58 -10.61
N ALA A 277 -15.79 9.10 -9.39
CA ALA A 277 -14.77 8.08 -9.15
C ALA A 277 -15.00 7.31 -7.83
N PRO A 278 -14.28 6.21 -7.54
CA PRO A 278 -14.25 5.65 -6.20
C PRO A 278 -13.74 6.67 -5.17
N ILE A 279 -12.63 7.35 -5.47
CA ILE A 279 -12.11 8.46 -4.68
C ILE A 279 -11.98 9.68 -5.61
N ALA A 280 -12.85 10.66 -5.48
CA ALA A 280 -12.84 11.79 -6.42
C ALA A 280 -11.65 12.72 -6.16
N LEU A 281 -11.47 13.21 -4.93
CA LEU A 281 -10.36 14.09 -4.57
C LEU A 281 -9.54 13.49 -3.42
N SER A 282 -8.23 13.42 -3.60
CA SER A 282 -7.26 13.05 -2.57
C SER A 282 -6.19 14.13 -2.47
N ALA A 283 -6.01 14.70 -1.28
CA ALA A 283 -5.00 15.71 -1.00
C ALA A 283 -4.15 15.26 0.20
N GLY A 284 -2.82 15.32 0.08
CA GLY A 284 -1.87 14.97 1.14
C GLY A 284 -0.83 16.05 1.40
N ALA A 285 -0.02 15.85 2.45
CA ALA A 285 1.00 16.79 2.91
C ALA A 285 0.44 18.20 3.15
N ASN A 286 0.84 19.21 2.37
CA ASN A 286 0.36 20.60 2.46
C ASN A 286 -0.41 21.02 1.18
N ALA A 287 -0.91 20.06 0.40
CA ALA A 287 -1.62 20.36 -0.83
C ALA A 287 -2.94 21.11 -0.59
N VAL A 288 -3.30 21.99 -1.53
CA VAL A 288 -4.55 22.76 -1.50
C VAL A 288 -5.35 22.44 -2.75
N ILE A 289 -6.60 22.01 -2.59
CA ILE A 289 -7.54 21.84 -3.69
C ILE A 289 -8.69 22.81 -3.50
N THR A 290 -8.95 23.66 -4.49
CA THR A 290 -10.09 24.57 -4.52
C THR A 290 -11.01 24.16 -5.66
N VAL A 291 -12.27 23.90 -5.36
CA VAL A 291 -13.29 23.50 -6.34
C VAL A 291 -14.36 24.57 -6.39
N THR A 292 -14.60 25.13 -7.58
CA THR A 292 -15.57 26.19 -7.83
C THR A 292 -16.57 25.72 -8.88
N GLY A 293 -17.84 25.56 -8.50
CA GLY A 293 -18.89 25.05 -9.37
C GLY A 293 -18.81 23.54 -9.62
N GLY A 294 -19.67 23.04 -10.50
CA GLY A 294 -19.65 21.63 -10.96
C GLY A 294 -20.17 20.60 -9.94
N SER A 295 -19.77 19.34 -10.12
CA SER A 295 -20.17 18.21 -9.26
C SER A 295 -19.03 17.22 -9.00
N ILE A 296 -18.93 16.74 -7.76
CA ILE A 296 -17.90 15.79 -7.31
C ILE A 296 -18.60 14.61 -6.64
N THR A 297 -18.48 13.43 -7.25
CA THR A 297 -19.09 12.18 -6.80
C THR A 297 -18.03 11.14 -6.49
N GLY A 298 -17.95 10.73 -5.22
CA GLY A 298 -17.05 9.69 -4.76
C GLY A 298 -17.80 8.48 -4.20
N LYS A 299 -17.63 7.28 -4.79
CA LYS A 299 -18.29 6.06 -4.30
C LYS A 299 -17.81 5.65 -2.91
N GLN A 300 -16.51 5.81 -2.65
CA GLN A 300 -15.88 5.59 -1.35
C GLN A 300 -15.70 6.93 -0.62
N PHE A 301 -15.03 7.88 -1.28
CA PHE A 301 -14.79 9.22 -0.75
C PHE A 301 -14.92 10.27 -1.86
N ALA A 302 -15.78 11.26 -1.67
CA ALA A 302 -15.81 12.43 -2.54
C ALA A 302 -14.57 13.30 -2.31
N ALA A 303 -14.10 13.41 -1.07
CA ALA A 303 -12.92 14.17 -0.73
C ALA A 303 -12.16 13.56 0.44
N LYS A 304 -10.84 13.43 0.30
CA LYS A 304 -9.95 12.92 1.35
C LYS A 304 -8.78 13.88 1.51
N ALA A 305 -8.69 14.54 2.67
CA ALA A 305 -7.59 15.41 3.04
C ALA A 305 -6.73 14.73 4.12
N LEU A 306 -5.42 14.67 3.90
CA LEU A 306 -4.45 14.03 4.78
C LEU A 306 -3.35 15.03 5.21
N GLY A 307 -2.82 14.88 6.42
CA GLY A 307 -1.72 15.72 6.93
C GLY A 307 -2.17 17.14 7.26
N ASN A 308 -1.69 18.11 6.49
CA ASN A 308 -2.06 19.53 6.57
C ASN A 308 -2.82 20.01 5.31
N ALA A 309 -3.29 19.07 4.49
CA ALA A 309 -3.94 19.38 3.22
C ALA A 309 -5.29 20.08 3.43
N LYS A 310 -5.66 20.94 2.49
CA LYS A 310 -6.91 21.71 2.52
C LYS A 310 -7.71 21.47 1.25
N ILE A 311 -8.99 21.14 1.38
CA ILE A 311 -9.92 21.05 0.26
C ILE A 311 -11.05 22.04 0.51
N THR A 312 -11.31 22.93 -0.44
CA THR A 312 -12.36 23.95 -0.35
C THR A 312 -13.31 23.80 -1.52
N PHE A 313 -14.61 23.81 -1.26
CA PHE A 313 -15.66 23.76 -2.25
C PHE A 313 -16.50 25.05 -2.21
N SER A 314 -16.80 25.60 -3.37
CA SER A 314 -17.60 26.82 -3.55
C SER A 314 -18.60 26.62 -4.69
N GLY A 315 -19.89 26.54 -4.38
CA GLY A 315 -20.93 26.31 -5.39
C GLY A 315 -20.86 24.93 -6.07
N THR A 316 -20.12 23.97 -5.51
CA THR A 316 -19.96 22.61 -6.04
C THR A 316 -20.98 21.67 -5.38
N LYS A 317 -21.57 20.75 -6.15
CA LYS A 317 -22.38 19.65 -5.59
C LYS A 317 -21.48 18.48 -5.20
N VAL A 318 -21.40 18.13 -3.92
CA VAL A 318 -20.61 16.97 -3.44
C VAL A 318 -21.52 15.81 -3.07
N THR A 319 -21.23 14.62 -3.60
CA THR A 319 -21.94 13.37 -3.33
C THR A 319 -20.95 12.28 -2.91
N GLY A 320 -21.00 11.84 -1.66
CA GLY A 320 -20.11 10.82 -1.11
C GLY A 320 -19.49 11.25 0.22
N LYS A 321 -18.72 10.35 0.86
CA LYS A 321 -18.10 10.65 2.15
C LYS A 321 -16.95 11.64 2.00
N THR A 322 -16.79 12.53 2.97
CA THR A 322 -15.59 13.36 3.11
C THR A 322 -14.79 12.90 4.33
N GLN A 323 -13.47 13.00 4.26
CA GLN A 323 -12.59 12.58 5.36
C GLN A 323 -11.38 13.51 5.47
N ALA A 324 -11.19 14.12 6.64
CA ALA A 324 -9.98 14.85 6.99
C ALA A 324 -9.22 14.07 8.08
N LEU A 325 -7.98 13.68 7.82
CA LEU A 325 -7.12 13.00 8.80
C LEU A 325 -5.78 13.74 8.92
N GLY A 326 -5.49 14.26 10.10
CA GLY A 326 -4.25 14.98 10.41
C GLY A 326 -4.55 16.28 11.14
N ALA A 327 -3.58 16.77 11.92
CA ALA A 327 -3.76 17.93 12.78
C ALA A 327 -4.09 19.22 12.01
N GLY A 328 -3.63 19.34 10.75
CA GLY A 328 -3.89 20.50 9.89
C GLY A 328 -4.87 20.22 8.73
N ALA A 329 -5.37 18.99 8.60
CA ALA A 329 -6.23 18.60 7.50
C ALA A 329 -7.59 19.29 7.62
N LYS A 330 -8.05 19.95 6.55
CA LYS A 330 -9.33 20.67 6.56
C LYS A 330 -10.08 20.47 5.25
N ILE A 331 -11.37 20.17 5.35
CA ILE A 331 -12.30 20.20 4.22
C ILE A 331 -13.36 21.25 4.53
N THR A 332 -13.55 22.20 3.61
CA THR A 332 -14.50 23.32 3.77
C THR A 332 -15.49 23.31 2.62
N GLY A 333 -16.78 23.22 2.94
CA GLY A 333 -17.88 23.09 1.97
C GLY A 333 -17.95 21.69 1.32
N PRO A 334 -18.95 21.47 0.45
CA PRO A 334 -20.33 21.93 0.56
C PRO A 334 -21.08 21.20 1.68
#